data_AF-A0A958X9T7-F1
#
_entry.id   AF-A0A958X9T7-F1
#
_cell.length_a   1.000
_cell.length_b   1.000
_cell.length_c   1.000
_cell.angle_alpha   90.00
_cell.angle_beta   90.00
_cell.angle_gamma   90.00
#
_symmetry.space_group_name_H-M   'P 1'
#
loop_
_entity.id
_entity.type
_entity.pdbx_description
1 polymer ?
#
loop_
_entity_poly.entity_id
_entity_poly.type
_entity_poly.pdbx_seq_one_letter_code
_entity_poly.pdbx_strand_id
1 'polypeptide(L)'
;MRKYWFQALLLGAFLVPILSFENADPDDPGHGADYPKDYFQPPVADNAIRLNGTFGELRSNHFHTGIDIDSKTGGVGQPVFSAADGFVDRVKVQAGGYGNVVYIKHPNGYTTVYAHLLRFSPEIERYVKEIQYKRERFEVDLRPPDGVYKVKKGEEIGKLGNSGGSTGPHLHFEIRKSSTGNALNPLLFGLPITDKVAPDIRDMKVYFLNEKREVLMSKAFPLQQRSDGSIGVFGDTVSLGAWRVGFGVKAYDRQSGHRNDNGIFAIRMFADGQLAYQWQVDEIDFDESRYLNAHVDYSARQRYGAWFHRCFVLPGDRMSNYSRTETLGAISLSKEKPVKIDMQITDAAGNRKNVTFWVKRDEPMESYVSTPYQYELPYDAESHIDLEDFTMTMPKGALYETLLFQFKTTPDDSESAYSSTYHLHDSRTPVHRYFEIGIKPRNLPAELRNKAIIAKCQGKRPDNCGGSWRGDFLVTKVRELGDYCVMIDNTPPTITPVVFSADMRKKNTMSFRIRDNLDVNGSADGLSYRGTVDGKWVLFEYDRKRDRITHTFDGRIGRGQHQLRLVVKDDRGNEAIFERSFTR
;
A
#
# COMPACT_ATOMS: atom_id res chain seq x y z
N MET A 1 -24.27 43.38 74.67
CA MET A 1 -24.56 42.38 75.72
C MET A 1 -23.57 41.23 75.58
N ARG A 2 -22.93 40.85 76.69
CA ARG A 2 -21.92 39.78 76.83
C ARG A 2 -22.47 38.40 76.43
N LYS A 3 -21.63 37.54 75.83
CA LYS A 3 -21.04 36.36 76.51
C LYS A 3 -20.07 35.60 75.58
N TYR A 4 -18.93 35.23 76.18
CA TYR A 4 -17.85 34.37 75.67
C TYR A 4 -18.25 32.87 75.69
N TRP A 5 -17.55 32.01 74.94
CA TRP A 5 -16.61 30.96 75.44
C TRP A 5 -16.28 29.88 74.38
N PHE A 6 -14.96 29.73 74.13
CA PHE A 6 -14.12 28.53 73.96
C PHE A 6 -14.33 27.40 72.91
N GLN A 7 -13.27 27.25 72.10
CA GLN A 7 -12.53 26.05 71.66
C GLN A 7 -13.26 24.78 71.15
N ALA A 8 -12.93 24.40 69.91
CA ALA A 8 -12.50 23.04 69.55
C ALA A 8 -11.66 23.07 68.26
N LEU A 9 -10.36 22.82 68.41
CA LEU A 9 -9.41 22.57 67.31
C LEU A 9 -9.55 21.09 66.93
N LEU A 10 -10.17 20.81 65.78
CA LEU A 10 -10.20 19.47 65.19
C LEU A 10 -9.11 19.40 64.11
N LEU A 11 -8.09 18.58 64.38
CA LEU A 11 -7.14 18.10 63.38
C LEU A 11 -7.92 17.34 62.30
N GLY A 12 -8.12 17.95 61.14
CA GLY A 12 -8.46 17.26 59.91
C GLY A 12 -7.18 16.82 59.21
N ALA A 13 -6.84 15.53 59.34
CA ALA A 13 -5.81 14.92 58.51
C ALA A 13 -6.31 14.90 57.04
N PHE A 14 -5.80 15.82 56.22
CA PHE A 14 -5.91 15.69 54.77
C PHE A 14 -4.94 14.59 54.33
N LEU A 15 -5.48 13.38 54.13
CA LEU A 15 -4.87 12.37 53.26
C LEU A 15 -4.86 12.94 51.84
N VAL A 16 -3.74 13.55 51.46
CA VAL A 16 -3.41 13.77 50.05
C VAL A 16 -3.17 12.38 49.47
N PRO A 17 -3.94 11.91 48.47
CA PRO A 17 -3.56 10.70 47.77
C PRO A 17 -2.25 11.05 47.05
N ILE A 18 -1.16 10.45 47.51
CA ILE A 18 0.03 10.33 46.70
C ILE A 18 -0.43 9.47 45.51
N LEU A 19 -0.74 10.11 44.39
CA LEU A 19 -0.73 9.46 43.10
C LEU A 19 0.70 8.98 42.92
N SER A 20 0.95 7.75 43.34
CA SER A 20 2.05 6.96 42.82
C SER A 20 1.80 6.89 41.32
N PHE A 21 2.49 7.74 40.57
CA PHE A 21 2.77 7.44 39.18
C PHE A 21 3.50 6.10 39.22
N GLU A 22 2.78 5.01 38.90
CA GLU A 22 3.43 3.82 38.39
C GLU A 22 4.22 4.31 37.18
N ASN A 23 5.54 4.35 37.35
CA ASN A 23 6.45 4.45 36.22
C ASN A 23 6.08 3.29 35.30
N ALA A 24 5.50 3.61 34.15
CA ALA A 24 5.38 2.65 33.06
C ALA A 24 6.75 2.00 32.88
N ASP A 25 6.77 0.67 32.88
CA ASP A 25 7.99 -0.10 32.68
C ASP A 25 8.64 0.35 31.36
N PRO A 26 9.86 0.90 31.36
CA PRO A 26 10.54 1.30 30.13
C PRO A 26 10.77 0.11 29.17
N ASP A 27 10.62 -1.13 29.65
CA ASP A 27 10.77 -2.35 28.87
C ASP A 27 9.47 -2.88 28.23
N ASP A 28 8.29 -2.37 28.60
CA ASP A 28 7.02 -2.78 27.97
C ASP A 28 6.94 -2.19 26.54
N PRO A 29 6.81 -3.01 25.48
CA PRO A 29 6.52 -2.52 24.13
C PRO A 29 5.16 -1.80 24.00
N GLY A 30 4.39 -1.65 25.08
CA GLY A 30 3.21 -0.82 25.09
C GLY A 30 2.13 -1.43 24.23
N HIS A 31 1.57 -2.56 24.66
CA HIS A 31 0.29 -3.04 24.15
C HIS A 31 -0.82 -2.18 24.76
N GLY A 32 -1.01 -0.96 24.25
CA GLY A 32 -2.05 -0.05 24.72
C GLY A 32 -3.49 -0.56 24.50
N ALA A 33 -3.67 -1.70 23.82
CA ALA A 33 -4.94 -2.37 23.62
C ALA A 33 -4.86 -3.84 24.04
N ASP A 34 -5.73 -4.24 24.97
CA ASP A 34 -5.96 -5.63 25.34
C ASP A 34 -6.79 -6.33 24.24
N TYR A 35 -6.11 -6.97 23.28
CA TYR A 35 -6.75 -7.68 22.17
C TYR A 35 -7.24 -9.07 22.60
N PRO A 36 -8.47 -9.48 22.22
CA PRO A 36 -9.02 -10.77 22.62
C PRO A 36 -8.22 -11.93 22.00
N LYS A 37 -7.63 -12.78 22.85
CA LYS A 37 -6.74 -13.88 22.40
C LYS A 37 -7.48 -15.18 22.05
N ASP A 38 -8.67 -15.41 22.61
CA ASP A 38 -9.41 -16.67 22.45
C ASP A 38 -10.68 -16.54 21.59
N TYR A 39 -10.96 -15.34 21.08
CA TYR A 39 -12.20 -15.08 20.34
C TYR A 39 -12.16 -15.62 18.91
N PHE A 40 -11.07 -15.35 18.18
CA PHE A 40 -10.90 -15.75 16.78
C PHE A 40 -10.18 -17.09 16.66
N GLN A 41 -10.72 -18.00 15.87
CA GLN A 41 -9.98 -19.22 15.47
C GLN A 41 -9.23 -19.00 14.14
N PRO A 42 -8.28 -19.88 13.80
CA PRO A 42 -7.69 -19.92 12.48
C PRO A 42 -8.74 -20.04 11.36
N PRO A 43 -8.63 -19.27 10.27
CA PRO A 43 -9.60 -19.27 9.18
C PRO A 43 -9.36 -20.40 8.15
N VAL A 44 -8.53 -21.40 8.48
CA VAL A 44 -8.10 -22.49 7.60
C VAL A 44 -8.14 -23.83 8.33
N ALA A 45 -8.28 -24.92 7.58
CA ALA A 45 -8.35 -26.29 8.12
C ALA A 45 -7.14 -26.66 9.02
N ASP A 46 -7.37 -27.61 9.95
CA ASP A 46 -6.43 -28.16 10.95
C ASP A 46 -5.68 -27.14 11.82
N ASN A 47 -6.16 -25.89 11.87
CA ASN A 47 -5.59 -24.81 12.70
C ASN A 47 -4.08 -24.53 12.49
N ALA A 48 -3.50 -25.04 11.40
CA ALA A 48 -2.09 -24.87 11.11
C ALA A 48 -1.90 -23.68 10.16
N ILE A 49 -1.47 -22.56 10.73
CA ILE A 49 -1.16 -21.33 9.99
C ILE A 49 0.31 -21.36 9.60
N ARG A 50 0.57 -21.26 8.29
CA ARG A 50 1.90 -21.00 7.73
C ARG A 50 1.83 -19.67 6.99
N LEU A 51 2.72 -18.74 7.33
CA LEU A 51 2.71 -17.40 6.78
C LEU A 51 3.67 -17.26 5.60
N ASN A 52 3.22 -16.54 4.56
CA ASN A 52 4.06 -16.07 3.46
C ASN A 52 4.07 -14.53 3.35
N GLY A 53 3.41 -13.84 4.28
CA GLY A 53 3.46 -12.39 4.48
C GLY A 53 2.84 -12.01 5.83
N THR A 54 3.37 -10.97 6.47
CA THR A 54 2.92 -10.51 7.80
C THR A 54 2.41 -9.07 7.77
N PHE A 55 1.70 -8.67 8.83
CA PHE A 55 1.18 -7.33 8.98
C PHE A 55 2.33 -6.31 9.08
N GLY A 56 2.17 -5.14 8.46
CA GLY A 56 3.18 -4.09 8.47
C GLY A 56 4.35 -4.33 7.51
N GLU A 57 4.34 -5.41 6.72
CA GLU A 57 5.35 -5.64 5.69
C GLU A 57 5.33 -4.51 4.64
N LEU A 58 6.51 -4.05 4.23
CA LEU A 58 6.67 -2.94 3.31
C LEU A 58 6.32 -3.37 1.86
N ARG A 59 5.27 -2.78 1.28
CA ARG A 59 4.89 -2.95 -0.13
C ARG A 59 5.02 -1.63 -0.89
N SER A 60 5.07 -1.66 -2.22
CA SER A 60 5.52 -0.52 -3.06
C SER A 60 4.92 0.86 -2.79
N ASN A 61 3.74 0.96 -2.18
CA ASN A 61 3.05 2.23 -1.91
C ASN A 61 2.14 2.16 -0.68
N HIS A 62 2.22 1.09 0.12
CA HIS A 62 1.34 0.81 1.26
C HIS A 62 1.97 -0.27 2.14
N PHE A 63 1.56 -0.33 3.40
CA PHE A 63 1.89 -1.46 4.29
C PHE A 63 0.93 -2.62 4.05
N HIS A 64 1.40 -3.84 4.25
CA HIS A 64 0.54 -5.01 4.23
C HIS A 64 -0.42 -5.00 5.44
N THR A 65 -1.73 -5.02 5.18
CA THR A 65 -2.80 -4.80 6.18
C THR A 65 -3.37 -6.08 6.79
N GLY A 66 -2.72 -7.21 6.57
CA GLY A 66 -3.16 -8.51 7.04
C GLY A 66 -2.03 -9.48 7.24
N ILE A 67 -2.38 -10.75 7.36
CA ILE A 67 -1.46 -11.87 7.25
C ILE A 67 -1.83 -12.68 6.01
N ASP A 68 -0.82 -13.16 5.29
CA ASP A 68 -1.03 -14.03 4.15
C ASP A 68 -0.76 -15.48 4.60
N ILE A 69 -1.81 -16.31 4.55
CA ILE A 69 -1.80 -17.70 5.00
C ILE A 69 -1.67 -18.61 3.78
N ASP A 70 -0.59 -19.39 3.74
CA ASP A 70 -0.28 -20.29 2.64
C ASP A 70 -1.35 -21.37 2.45
N SER A 71 -1.55 -21.74 1.18
CA SER A 71 -2.30 -22.96 0.85
C SER A 71 -1.50 -24.21 1.25
N LYS A 72 -2.15 -25.11 2.01
CA LYS A 72 -1.53 -26.38 2.42
C LYS A 72 -1.18 -27.29 1.24
N THR A 73 -1.97 -27.22 0.17
CA THR A 73 -1.77 -28.05 -1.03
C THR A 73 -0.88 -27.37 -2.08
N GLY A 74 -0.48 -26.11 -1.85
CA GLY A 74 0.15 -25.25 -2.86
C GLY A 74 -0.80 -24.80 -3.98
N GLY A 75 -2.08 -25.20 -3.95
CA GLY A 75 -3.09 -24.91 -4.96
C GLY A 75 -4.28 -24.12 -4.40
N VAL A 76 -5.25 -23.84 -5.27
CA VAL A 76 -6.52 -23.21 -4.86
C VAL A 76 -7.54 -24.27 -4.41
N GLY A 77 -8.62 -23.83 -3.76
CA GLY A 77 -9.79 -24.68 -3.48
C GLY A 77 -9.91 -25.20 -2.05
N GLN A 78 -8.92 -24.95 -1.19
CA GLN A 78 -8.99 -25.29 0.23
C GLN A 78 -10.16 -24.55 0.91
N PRO A 79 -10.94 -25.19 1.80
CA PRO A 79 -11.96 -24.50 2.60
C PRO A 79 -11.39 -23.34 3.42
N VAL A 80 -12.14 -22.24 3.47
CA VAL A 80 -11.89 -21.08 4.33
C VAL A 80 -13.08 -20.92 5.27
N PHE A 81 -12.79 -20.69 6.55
CA PHE A 81 -13.79 -20.71 7.61
C PHE A 81 -13.92 -19.36 8.30
N SER A 82 -15.12 -19.03 8.77
CA SER A 82 -15.33 -17.86 9.63
C SER A 82 -14.56 -18.04 10.95
N ALA A 83 -13.86 -16.98 11.35
CA ALA A 83 -13.00 -16.97 12.54
C ALA A 83 -13.81 -16.82 13.83
N ALA A 84 -15.04 -16.30 13.74
CA ALA A 84 -15.97 -16.17 14.86
C ALA A 84 -17.43 -16.07 14.35
N ASP A 85 -18.38 -16.13 15.29
CA ASP A 85 -19.80 -15.84 15.01
C ASP A 85 -19.95 -14.39 14.51
N GLY A 86 -20.82 -14.18 13.54
CA GLY A 86 -21.06 -12.85 12.98
C GLY A 86 -22.07 -12.86 11.85
N PHE A 87 -21.98 -11.85 10.99
CA PHE A 87 -22.75 -11.78 9.75
C PHE A 87 -21.93 -11.13 8.64
N VAL A 88 -22.27 -11.44 7.40
CA VAL A 88 -21.63 -10.85 6.22
C VAL A 88 -22.04 -9.38 6.10
N ASP A 89 -21.07 -8.48 6.32
CA ASP A 89 -21.25 -7.02 6.27
C ASP A 89 -20.98 -6.46 4.87
N ARG A 90 -20.02 -7.07 4.15
CA ARG A 90 -19.64 -6.66 2.81
C ARG A 90 -19.10 -7.83 1.99
N VAL A 91 -19.39 -7.83 0.70
CA VAL A 91 -18.82 -8.75 -0.29
C VAL A 91 -18.37 -7.93 -1.49
N LYS A 92 -17.14 -8.13 -1.95
CA LYS A 92 -16.61 -7.43 -3.13
C LYS A 92 -16.02 -8.42 -4.12
N VAL A 93 -16.25 -8.15 -5.40
CA VAL A 93 -15.63 -8.84 -6.55
C VAL A 93 -14.94 -7.77 -7.40
N GLN A 94 -13.67 -7.98 -7.71
CA GLN A 94 -12.84 -7.07 -8.51
C GLN A 94 -11.72 -7.85 -9.21
N ALA A 95 -11.26 -7.36 -10.36
CA ALA A 95 -10.17 -7.95 -11.14
C ALA A 95 -8.80 -7.75 -10.46
N GLY A 96 -8.65 -6.66 -9.71
CA GLY A 96 -7.44 -6.29 -8.96
C GLY A 96 -7.64 -6.32 -7.44
N GLY A 97 -6.71 -5.73 -6.68
CA GLY A 97 -6.81 -5.62 -5.21
C GLY A 97 -7.08 -6.96 -4.53
N TYR A 98 -8.00 -6.98 -3.55
CA TYR A 98 -8.40 -8.20 -2.83
C TYR A 98 -9.08 -9.30 -3.68
N GLY A 99 -9.45 -9.04 -4.94
CA GLY A 99 -10.18 -10.02 -5.73
C GLY A 99 -11.59 -10.28 -5.19
N ASN A 100 -11.93 -11.56 -5.03
CA ASN A 100 -13.13 -11.99 -4.31
C ASN A 100 -12.85 -11.91 -2.81
N VAL A 101 -13.63 -11.09 -2.10
CA VAL A 101 -13.44 -10.85 -0.68
C VAL A 101 -14.77 -10.77 0.06
N VAL A 102 -14.80 -11.36 1.25
CA VAL A 102 -15.93 -11.29 2.19
C VAL A 102 -15.47 -10.65 3.50
N TYR A 103 -16.31 -9.79 4.05
CA TYR A 103 -16.13 -9.11 5.33
C TYR A 103 -17.21 -9.62 6.30
N ILE A 104 -16.78 -10.10 7.47
CA ILE A 104 -17.68 -10.62 8.49
C ILE A 104 -17.57 -9.73 9.71
N LYS A 105 -18.68 -9.07 10.06
CA LYS A 105 -18.76 -8.20 11.24
C LYS A 105 -19.18 -9.01 12.44
N HIS A 106 -18.48 -8.84 13.55
CA HIS A 106 -18.64 -9.62 14.76
C HIS A 106 -19.26 -8.78 15.89
N PRO A 107 -20.03 -9.40 16.81
CA PRO A 107 -20.63 -8.69 17.95
C PRO A 107 -19.62 -8.00 18.88
N ASN A 108 -18.36 -8.43 18.91
CA ASN A 108 -17.31 -7.85 19.75
C ASN A 108 -16.66 -6.56 19.19
N GLY A 109 -17.20 -5.99 18.11
CA GLY A 109 -16.74 -4.70 17.56
C GLY A 109 -15.59 -4.80 16.56
N TYR A 110 -15.26 -6.01 16.10
CA TYR A 110 -14.28 -6.24 15.04
C TYR A 110 -14.92 -6.82 13.78
N THR A 111 -14.24 -6.63 12.65
CA THR A 111 -14.60 -7.22 11.36
C THR A 111 -13.44 -8.05 10.85
N THR A 112 -13.68 -9.30 10.46
CA THR A 112 -12.66 -10.12 9.77
C THR A 112 -12.83 -10.04 8.27
N VAL A 113 -11.72 -10.13 7.54
CA VAL A 113 -11.67 -10.00 6.07
C VAL A 113 -10.97 -11.21 5.48
N TYR A 114 -11.56 -11.77 4.43
CA TYR A 114 -11.08 -12.99 3.76
C TYR A 114 -10.97 -12.72 2.26
N ALA A 115 -9.77 -12.48 1.78
CA ALA A 115 -9.51 -12.03 0.42
C ALA A 115 -8.85 -13.11 -0.46
N HIS A 116 -8.74 -12.78 -1.75
CA HIS A 116 -8.19 -13.64 -2.81
C HIS A 116 -8.94 -14.96 -3.01
N LEU A 117 -10.19 -15.05 -2.55
CA LEU A 117 -10.98 -16.28 -2.60
C LEU A 117 -11.17 -16.75 -4.05
N LEU A 118 -11.22 -18.07 -4.23
CA LEU A 118 -11.55 -18.69 -5.51
C LEU A 118 -13.04 -18.50 -5.80
N ARG A 119 -13.85 -18.70 -4.77
CA ARG A 119 -15.32 -18.68 -4.81
C ARG A 119 -15.87 -18.53 -3.40
N PHE A 120 -17.05 -17.95 -3.28
CA PHE A 120 -17.73 -17.83 -1.99
C PHE A 120 -18.45 -19.13 -1.62
N SER A 121 -19.01 -19.20 -0.41
CA SER A 121 -19.98 -20.24 -0.06
C SER A 121 -21.18 -20.19 -1.03
N PRO A 122 -21.90 -21.31 -1.26
CA PRO A 122 -22.97 -21.37 -2.25
C PRO A 122 -24.06 -20.30 -2.08
N GLU A 123 -24.35 -19.90 -0.85
CA GLU A 123 -25.33 -18.86 -0.55
C GLU A 123 -24.85 -17.47 -0.98
N ILE A 124 -23.64 -17.08 -0.57
CA ILE A 124 -23.04 -15.79 -0.93
C ILE A 124 -22.80 -15.71 -2.44
N GLU A 125 -22.30 -16.79 -3.04
CA GLU A 125 -22.03 -16.89 -4.48
C GLU A 125 -23.29 -16.65 -5.32
N ARG A 126 -24.43 -17.25 -4.92
CA ARG A 126 -25.72 -17.04 -5.57
C ARG A 126 -26.18 -15.59 -5.49
N TYR A 127 -26.11 -14.98 -4.31
CA TYR A 127 -26.46 -13.57 -4.09
C TYR A 127 -25.62 -12.61 -4.96
N VAL A 128 -24.29 -12.82 -4.98
CA VAL A 128 -23.37 -12.02 -5.79
C VAL A 128 -23.71 -12.15 -7.27
N LYS A 129 -23.89 -13.38 -7.78
CA LYS A 129 -24.21 -13.64 -9.18
C LYS A 129 -25.55 -13.04 -9.61
N GLU A 130 -26.59 -13.17 -8.80
CA GLU A 130 -27.89 -12.55 -9.07
C GLU A 130 -27.77 -11.03 -9.29
N ILE A 131 -26.97 -10.36 -8.46
CA ILE A 131 -26.74 -8.91 -8.59
C ILE A 131 -25.84 -8.58 -9.79
N GLN A 132 -24.79 -9.36 -10.05
CA GLN A 132 -23.93 -9.17 -11.23
C GLN A 132 -24.74 -9.24 -12.53
N TYR A 133 -25.62 -10.23 -12.66
CA TYR A 133 -26.53 -10.36 -13.82
C TYR A 133 -27.57 -9.24 -13.86
N LYS A 134 -28.16 -8.86 -12.72
CA LYS A 134 -29.11 -7.74 -12.65
C LYS A 134 -28.48 -6.41 -13.07
N ARG A 135 -27.20 -6.20 -12.75
CA ARG A 135 -26.45 -4.97 -13.03
C ARG A 135 -25.59 -5.04 -14.29
N GLU A 136 -25.60 -6.17 -15.01
CA GLU A 136 -24.74 -6.49 -16.16
C GLU A 136 -23.27 -6.12 -15.96
N ARG A 137 -22.70 -6.48 -14.80
CA ARG A 137 -21.30 -6.15 -14.46
C ARG A 137 -20.60 -7.26 -13.71
N PHE A 138 -19.30 -7.40 -13.98
CA PHE A 138 -18.42 -8.29 -13.23
C PHE A 138 -18.10 -7.73 -11.84
N GLU A 139 -17.54 -6.53 -11.78
CA GLU A 139 -17.14 -5.96 -10.49
C GLU A 139 -18.36 -5.46 -9.70
N VAL A 140 -18.44 -5.85 -8.43
CA VAL A 140 -19.50 -5.45 -7.51
C VAL A 140 -18.94 -5.20 -6.12
N ASP A 141 -19.53 -4.24 -5.42
CA ASP A 141 -19.28 -3.94 -4.01
C ASP A 141 -20.64 -3.91 -3.32
N LEU A 142 -20.89 -4.93 -2.50
CA LEU A 142 -22.21 -5.24 -1.96
C LEU A 142 -22.14 -5.19 -0.44
N ARG A 143 -23.13 -4.54 0.18
CA ARG A 143 -23.38 -4.59 1.62
C ARG A 143 -24.75 -5.20 1.86
N PRO A 144 -24.85 -6.50 2.14
CA PRO A 144 -26.11 -7.11 2.55
C PRO A 144 -26.65 -6.41 3.80
N PRO A 145 -27.97 -6.36 4.01
CA PRO A 145 -28.52 -5.86 5.27
C PRO A 145 -28.00 -6.67 6.46
N ASP A 146 -27.69 -5.97 7.55
CA ASP A 146 -27.14 -6.57 8.77
C ASP A 146 -27.98 -7.76 9.26
N GLY A 147 -27.29 -8.85 9.61
CA GLY A 147 -27.92 -10.05 10.17
C GLY A 147 -28.69 -10.94 9.20
N VAL A 148 -28.73 -10.63 7.90
CA VAL A 148 -29.37 -11.49 6.88
C VAL A 148 -28.55 -12.76 6.64
N TYR A 149 -27.24 -12.61 6.37
CA TYR A 149 -26.32 -13.74 6.19
C TYR A 149 -25.51 -13.94 7.47
N LYS A 150 -26.09 -14.67 8.43
CA LYS A 150 -25.40 -15.05 9.67
C LYS A 150 -24.44 -16.18 9.39
N VAL A 151 -23.29 -16.14 10.05
CA VAL A 151 -22.25 -17.16 9.95
C VAL A 151 -21.82 -17.59 11.35
N LYS A 152 -21.54 -18.87 11.52
CA LYS A 152 -20.99 -19.43 12.76
C LYS A 152 -19.47 -19.53 12.73
N LYS A 153 -18.84 -19.43 13.89
CA LYS A 153 -17.42 -19.77 14.08
C LYS A 153 -17.20 -21.19 13.53
N GLY A 154 -16.36 -21.34 12.52
CA GLY A 154 -16.06 -22.63 11.89
C GLY A 154 -16.91 -22.97 10.68
N GLU A 155 -17.86 -22.12 10.33
CA GLU A 155 -18.63 -22.27 9.11
C GLU A 155 -17.77 -21.97 7.88
N GLU A 156 -17.88 -22.81 6.84
CA GLU A 156 -17.19 -22.58 5.57
C GLU A 156 -17.83 -21.40 4.83
N ILE A 157 -17.05 -20.36 4.58
CA ILE A 157 -17.49 -19.11 3.94
C ILE A 157 -17.01 -18.99 2.49
N GLY A 158 -16.13 -19.89 2.06
CA GLY A 158 -15.62 -19.92 0.69
C GLY A 158 -14.43 -20.84 0.54
N LYS A 159 -13.78 -20.75 -0.62
CA LYS A 159 -12.56 -21.49 -0.92
C LYS A 159 -11.39 -20.54 -1.17
N LEU A 160 -10.23 -20.86 -0.62
CA LEU A 160 -8.97 -20.17 -0.85
C LEU A 160 -8.67 -20.14 -2.35
N GLY A 161 -8.19 -19.00 -2.84
CA GLY A 161 -7.96 -18.81 -4.26
C GLY A 161 -6.67 -18.08 -4.59
N ASN A 162 -6.73 -17.41 -5.74
CA ASN A 162 -5.70 -16.54 -6.25
C ASN A 162 -6.37 -15.45 -7.10
N SER A 163 -7.54 -14.94 -6.68
CA SER A 163 -8.25 -13.86 -7.38
C SER A 163 -7.64 -12.50 -7.03
N GLY A 164 -7.87 -11.48 -7.86
CA GLY A 164 -7.31 -10.14 -7.64
C GLY A 164 -5.79 -10.07 -7.80
N GLY A 165 -5.17 -9.11 -7.10
CA GLY A 165 -3.75 -8.75 -7.17
C GLY A 165 -2.78 -9.69 -6.43
N SER A 166 -3.14 -10.96 -6.23
CA SER A 166 -2.31 -11.97 -5.56
C SER A 166 -1.28 -12.62 -6.51
N THR A 167 -0.08 -12.92 -6.03
CA THR A 167 1.00 -13.57 -6.81
C THR A 167 0.90 -15.11 -6.84
N GLY A 168 0.27 -15.73 -5.85
CA GLY A 168 0.16 -17.18 -5.72
C GLY A 168 -1.00 -17.60 -4.80
N PRO A 169 -1.39 -18.90 -4.76
CA PRO A 169 -2.49 -19.34 -3.92
C PRO A 169 -2.26 -19.13 -2.42
N HIS A 170 -3.02 -18.22 -1.80
CA HIS A 170 -3.01 -17.96 -0.36
C HIS A 170 -4.36 -17.36 0.07
N LEU A 171 -4.59 -17.31 1.38
CA LEU A 171 -5.65 -16.52 2.00
C LEU A 171 -5.04 -15.28 2.61
N HIS A 172 -5.43 -14.11 2.12
CA HIS A 172 -5.16 -12.86 2.82
C HIS A 172 -6.23 -12.64 3.89
N PHE A 173 -5.81 -12.57 5.15
CA PHE A 173 -6.68 -12.47 6.32
C PHE A 173 -6.39 -11.21 7.13
N GLU A 174 -7.44 -10.45 7.45
CA GLU A 174 -7.33 -9.26 8.28
C GLU A 174 -8.32 -9.29 9.44
N ILE A 175 -7.97 -8.56 10.50
CA ILE A 175 -8.88 -8.15 11.56
C ILE A 175 -8.93 -6.62 11.52
N ARG A 176 -10.13 -6.03 11.58
CA ARG A 176 -10.33 -4.58 11.52
C ARG A 176 -11.16 -4.09 12.69
N LYS A 177 -10.97 -2.85 13.13
CA LYS A 177 -11.92 -2.15 14.00
C LYS A 177 -13.21 -1.91 13.21
N SER A 178 -14.36 -2.41 13.65
CA SER A 178 -15.61 -2.21 12.90
C SER A 178 -16.05 -0.74 12.84
N SER A 179 -15.64 0.07 13.81
CA SER A 179 -16.01 1.50 13.91
C SER A 179 -15.29 2.38 12.88
N THR A 180 -14.01 2.12 12.63
CA THR A 180 -13.17 2.94 11.73
C THR A 180 -12.88 2.25 10.41
N GLY A 181 -12.87 0.91 10.39
CA GLY A 181 -12.42 0.10 9.26
C GLY A 181 -10.90 -0.07 9.20
N ASN A 182 -10.15 0.47 10.16
CA ASN A 182 -8.70 0.37 10.24
C ASN A 182 -8.27 -1.08 10.44
N ALA A 183 -7.19 -1.47 9.78
CA ALA A 183 -6.63 -2.81 9.90
C ALA A 183 -5.80 -2.92 11.17
N LEU A 184 -5.94 -4.04 11.87
CA LEU A 184 -5.22 -4.36 13.09
C LEU A 184 -4.33 -5.56 12.85
N ASN A 185 -3.19 -5.58 13.52
CA ASN A 185 -2.21 -6.66 13.39
C ASN A 185 -2.80 -7.99 13.89
N PRO A 186 -3.11 -8.97 13.01
CA PRO A 186 -3.74 -10.22 13.42
C PRO A 186 -2.86 -11.08 14.33
N LEU A 187 -1.54 -10.86 14.33
CA LEU A 187 -0.59 -11.55 15.22
C LEU A 187 -0.81 -11.19 16.69
N LEU A 188 -1.52 -10.09 16.97
CA LEU A 188 -1.86 -9.68 18.33
C LEU A 188 -3.16 -10.33 18.86
N PHE A 189 -3.82 -11.21 18.10
CA PHE A 189 -5.13 -11.80 18.46
C PHE A 189 -5.09 -13.27 18.89
N GLY A 190 -3.93 -13.77 19.33
CA GLY A 190 -3.82 -15.13 19.89
C GLY A 190 -3.93 -16.26 18.86
N LEU A 191 -3.74 -15.96 17.57
CA LEU A 191 -3.65 -16.99 16.53
C LEU A 191 -2.46 -17.92 16.81
N PRO A 192 -2.56 -19.23 16.49
CA PRO A 192 -1.55 -20.24 16.82
C PRO A 192 -0.32 -20.17 15.90
N ILE A 193 0.40 -19.06 15.98
CA ILE A 193 1.59 -18.75 15.19
C ILE A 193 2.75 -18.64 16.19
N THR A 194 3.67 -19.61 16.16
CA THR A 194 4.84 -19.58 17.04
C THR A 194 5.95 -18.76 16.40
N ASP A 195 6.51 -17.83 17.17
CA ASP A 195 7.76 -17.16 16.82
C ASP A 195 8.68 -16.97 18.03
N LYS A 196 9.98 -17.14 17.79
CA LYS A 196 11.07 -17.13 18.79
C LYS A 196 12.36 -16.57 18.20
N VAL A 197 12.32 -16.03 16.97
CA VAL A 197 13.51 -15.55 16.27
C VAL A 197 13.45 -14.04 16.27
N ALA A 198 14.51 -13.38 16.71
CA ALA A 198 14.59 -11.93 16.67
C ALA A 198 14.70 -11.41 15.23
N PRO A 199 14.22 -10.19 14.95
CA PRO A 199 14.43 -9.54 13.66
C PRO A 199 15.90 -9.47 13.24
N ASP A 200 16.14 -9.60 11.94
CA ASP A 200 17.44 -9.42 11.32
C ASP A 200 17.67 -7.94 10.98
N ILE A 201 18.80 -7.38 11.41
CA ILE A 201 19.28 -6.06 10.97
C ILE A 201 20.41 -6.29 9.97
N ARG A 202 20.24 -5.81 8.73
CA ARG A 202 21.15 -6.14 7.62
C ARG A 202 22.07 -4.98 7.25
N ASP A 203 21.58 -3.76 7.31
CA ASP A 203 22.32 -2.58 6.88
C ASP A 203 21.73 -1.31 7.49
N MET A 204 22.47 -0.21 7.44
CA MET A 204 22.03 1.09 7.91
C MET A 204 22.42 2.23 6.95
N LYS A 205 21.75 3.36 7.11
CA LYS A 205 22.06 4.63 6.45
C LYS A 205 22.03 5.77 7.44
N VAL A 206 22.77 6.82 7.12
CA VAL A 206 22.68 8.11 7.78
C VAL A 206 22.24 9.18 6.79
N TYR A 207 21.41 10.11 7.26
CA TYR A 207 20.84 11.22 6.50
C TYR A 207 21.28 12.52 7.14
N PHE A 208 21.81 13.45 6.36
CA PHE A 208 22.16 14.77 6.84
C PHE A 208 20.94 15.67 6.67
N LEU A 209 20.54 16.34 7.74
CA LEU A 209 19.27 17.05 7.80
C LEU A 209 19.49 18.55 7.99
N ASN A 210 18.63 19.35 7.37
CA ASN A 210 18.58 20.79 7.63
C ASN A 210 17.75 21.13 8.90
N GLU A 211 17.56 22.43 9.15
CA GLU A 211 16.76 22.91 10.29
C GLU A 211 15.30 22.46 10.27
N LYS A 212 14.75 22.22 9.08
CA LYS A 212 13.38 21.74 8.86
C LYS A 212 13.27 20.21 8.89
N ARG A 213 14.36 19.45 9.07
CA ARG A 213 14.44 17.98 8.95
C ARG A 213 14.33 17.43 7.51
N GLU A 214 14.55 18.27 6.52
CA GLU A 214 14.61 17.86 5.11
C GLU A 214 15.98 17.25 4.82
N VAL A 215 16.01 16.26 3.92
CA VAL A 215 17.21 15.49 3.63
C VAL A 215 18.10 16.25 2.65
N LEU A 216 19.32 16.58 3.07
CA LEU A 216 20.33 17.18 2.21
C LEU A 216 21.09 16.11 1.41
N MET A 217 21.49 15.04 2.09
CA MET A 217 22.20 13.91 1.50
C MET A 217 22.07 12.67 2.39
N SER A 218 22.44 11.50 1.85
CA SER A 218 22.51 10.27 2.63
C SER A 218 23.79 9.48 2.30
N LYS A 219 24.28 8.71 3.27
CA LYS A 219 25.43 7.82 3.12
C LYS A 219 25.09 6.43 3.63
N ALA A 220 25.72 5.42 3.04
CA ALA A 220 25.73 4.07 3.61
C ALA A 220 26.40 4.12 4.98
N PHE A 221 25.88 3.33 5.91
CA PHE A 221 26.36 3.24 7.28
C PHE A 221 26.57 1.76 7.58
N PRO A 222 27.71 1.19 7.14
CA PRO A 222 27.88 -0.25 7.11
C PRO A 222 27.99 -0.81 8.53
N LEU A 223 27.33 -1.94 8.74
CA LEU A 223 27.33 -2.67 9.99
C LEU A 223 28.36 -3.81 9.97
N GLN A 224 28.98 -4.07 11.11
CA GLN A 224 29.83 -5.21 11.35
C GLN A 224 29.11 -6.21 12.25
N GLN A 225 29.05 -7.46 11.77
CA GLN A 225 28.74 -8.62 12.62
C GLN A 225 29.96 -8.93 13.47
N ARG A 226 29.77 -8.97 14.79
CA ARG A 226 30.83 -9.32 15.74
C ARG A 226 30.80 -10.82 16.03
N SER A 227 31.91 -11.34 16.56
CA SER A 227 32.06 -12.78 16.86
C SER A 227 31.07 -13.31 17.90
N ASP A 228 30.54 -12.43 18.74
CA ASP A 228 29.50 -12.72 19.74
C ASP A 228 28.06 -12.68 19.17
N GLY A 229 27.90 -12.44 17.86
CA GLY A 229 26.61 -12.32 17.19
C GLY A 229 25.91 -10.98 17.40
N SER A 230 26.55 -10.04 18.09
CA SER A 230 26.10 -8.65 18.16
C SER A 230 26.40 -7.92 16.84
N ILE A 231 25.62 -6.88 16.58
CA ILE A 231 25.75 -6.04 15.40
C ILE A 231 26.10 -4.65 15.88
N GLY A 232 27.01 -3.97 15.19
CA GLY A 232 27.28 -2.58 15.46
C GLY A 232 28.09 -1.93 14.35
N VAL A 233 28.54 -0.72 14.61
CA VAL A 233 29.40 0.02 13.68
C VAL A 233 30.83 -0.52 13.69
N PHE A 234 31.60 -0.18 12.66
CA PHE A 234 33.05 -0.32 12.69
C PHE A 234 33.62 0.65 13.75
N GLY A 235 34.35 0.11 14.73
CA GLY A 235 34.76 0.86 15.92
C GLY A 235 33.63 1.01 16.94
N ASP A 236 33.64 2.09 17.71
CA ASP A 236 32.60 2.43 18.68
C ASP A 236 31.89 3.76 18.38
N THR A 237 32.59 4.69 17.72
CA THR A 237 32.17 6.06 17.48
C THR A 237 32.22 6.41 16.00
N VAL A 238 31.11 6.92 15.47
CA VAL A 238 31.02 7.42 14.10
C VAL A 238 31.12 8.94 14.09
N SER A 239 32.09 9.45 13.34
CA SER A 239 32.29 10.88 13.09
C SER A 239 31.57 11.32 11.82
N LEU A 240 30.77 12.37 11.89
CA LEU A 240 29.99 12.88 10.74
C LEU A 240 30.24 14.38 10.52
N GLY A 241 30.24 14.80 9.26
CA GLY A 241 30.32 16.20 8.83
C GLY A 241 28.97 16.94 8.88
N ALA A 242 28.11 16.64 9.87
CA ALA A 242 26.78 17.23 10.00
C ALA A 242 26.49 17.60 11.46
N TRP A 243 25.73 18.68 11.65
CA TRP A 243 25.27 19.12 12.98
C TRP A 243 23.92 18.50 13.37
N ARG A 244 23.21 17.92 12.40
CA ARG A 244 21.96 17.18 12.61
C ARG A 244 21.87 16.02 11.63
N VAL A 245 21.48 14.86 12.14
CA VAL A 245 21.37 13.63 11.35
C VAL A 245 20.11 12.84 11.68
N GLY A 246 19.62 12.07 10.72
CA GLY A 246 18.67 10.99 10.92
C GLY A 246 19.30 9.66 10.54
N PHE A 247 18.73 8.55 11.00
CA PHE A 247 19.19 7.21 10.66
C PHE A 247 18.15 6.46 9.84
N GLY A 248 18.57 5.40 9.15
CA GLY A 248 17.66 4.43 8.58
C GLY A 248 18.23 3.03 8.70
N VAL A 249 17.35 2.05 8.83
CA VAL A 249 17.71 0.65 9.08
C VAL A 249 17.03 -0.26 8.05
N LYS A 250 17.80 -1.18 7.47
CA LYS A 250 17.28 -2.29 6.68
C LYS A 250 17.10 -3.48 7.59
N ALA A 251 15.87 -3.73 8.01
CA ALA A 251 15.53 -4.80 8.93
C ALA A 251 14.34 -5.62 8.41
N TYR A 252 14.31 -6.89 8.78
CA TYR A 252 13.24 -7.82 8.45
C TYR A 252 12.97 -8.71 9.65
N ASP A 253 11.70 -8.98 9.90
CA ASP A 253 11.32 -10.00 10.84
C ASP A 253 11.55 -11.40 10.26
N ARG A 254 11.72 -12.39 11.14
CA ARG A 254 11.96 -13.80 10.83
C ARG A 254 11.07 -14.67 11.68
N GLN A 255 10.35 -15.58 11.03
CA GLN A 255 9.55 -16.55 11.76
C GLN A 255 10.29 -17.87 11.98
N SER A 256 10.14 -18.43 13.18
CA SER A 256 10.58 -19.80 13.51
C SER A 256 10.25 -20.83 12.41
N GLY A 257 11.27 -21.54 11.92
CA GLY A 257 11.11 -22.59 10.90
C GLY A 257 10.95 -22.09 9.46
N HIS A 258 10.96 -20.78 9.24
CA HIS A 258 10.82 -20.16 7.91
C HIS A 258 11.94 -19.16 7.63
N ARG A 259 12.23 -18.91 6.35
CA ARG A 259 13.27 -17.97 5.89
C ARG A 259 12.70 -16.77 5.15
N ASN A 260 11.41 -16.49 5.31
CA ASN A 260 10.77 -15.36 4.67
C ASN A 260 11.26 -14.06 5.31
N ASP A 261 11.25 -12.99 4.53
CA ASP A 261 11.51 -11.64 5.01
C ASP A 261 10.16 -11.04 5.36
N ASN A 262 9.86 -10.95 6.66
CA ASN A 262 8.58 -10.48 7.18
C ASN A 262 8.66 -9.00 7.60
N GLY A 263 7.50 -8.37 7.77
CA GLY A 263 7.40 -7.03 8.36
C GLY A 263 7.76 -7.04 9.84
N ILE A 264 8.64 -6.10 10.24
CA ILE A 264 8.93 -5.83 11.65
C ILE A 264 7.74 -5.13 12.34
N PHE A 265 7.64 -5.24 13.66
CA PHE A 265 6.53 -4.66 14.43
C PHE A 265 6.82 -3.26 14.97
N ALA A 266 8.04 -3.02 15.47
CA ALA A 266 8.39 -1.69 15.97
C ALA A 266 9.89 -1.39 15.85
N ILE A 267 10.18 -0.09 15.80
CA ILE A 267 11.52 0.48 15.93
C ILE A 267 11.46 1.52 17.04
N ARG A 268 12.30 1.37 18.07
CA ARG A 268 12.58 2.41 19.07
C ARG A 268 14.03 2.85 18.95
N MET A 269 14.28 4.15 18.99
CA MET A 269 15.63 4.71 18.98
C MET A 269 15.78 5.68 20.14
N PHE A 270 16.82 5.47 20.94
CA PHE A 270 17.19 6.30 22.07
C PHE A 270 18.47 7.05 21.77
N ALA A 271 18.55 8.31 22.21
CA ALA A 271 19.75 9.15 22.18
C ALA A 271 20.11 9.54 23.63
N ASP A 272 21.30 9.16 24.08
CA ASP A 272 21.74 9.32 25.48
C ASP A 272 20.72 8.76 26.50
N GLY A 273 20.03 7.68 26.13
CA GLY A 273 19.00 7.03 26.95
C GLY A 273 17.60 7.66 26.88
N GLN A 274 17.44 8.78 26.19
CA GLN A 274 16.13 9.41 25.98
C GLN A 274 15.50 8.94 24.67
N LEU A 275 14.19 8.64 24.68
CA LEU A 275 13.48 8.19 23.47
C LEU A 275 13.46 9.30 22.41
N ALA A 276 14.19 9.09 21.33
CA ALA A 276 14.32 10.04 20.23
C ALA A 276 13.34 9.73 19.09
N TYR A 277 13.01 8.47 18.84
CA TYR A 277 12.07 8.06 17.81
C TYR A 277 11.41 6.73 18.16
N GLN A 278 10.14 6.61 17.80
CA GLN A 278 9.42 5.35 17.87
C GLN A 278 8.43 5.27 16.71
N TRP A 279 8.42 4.10 16.05
CA TRP A 279 7.42 3.67 15.09
C TRP A 279 6.93 2.28 15.49
N GLN A 280 5.62 2.06 15.45
CA GLN A 280 4.98 0.78 15.80
C GLN A 280 3.74 0.52 14.95
N VAL A 281 3.53 -0.73 14.54
CA VAL A 281 2.47 -1.11 13.60
C VAL A 281 1.50 -2.15 14.19
N ASP A 282 0.72 -1.73 15.18
CA ASP A 282 -0.42 -2.47 15.71
C ASP A 282 -1.71 -2.19 14.91
N GLU A 283 -1.81 -1.01 14.31
CA GLU A 283 -2.94 -0.55 13.50
C GLU A 283 -2.45 0.19 12.25
N ILE A 284 -3.17 0.05 11.13
CA ILE A 284 -2.93 0.79 9.89
C ILE A 284 -4.25 1.42 9.45
N ASP A 285 -4.23 2.75 9.32
CA ASP A 285 -5.25 3.50 8.59
C ASP A 285 -4.94 3.42 7.07
N PHE A 286 -5.95 3.06 6.28
CA PHE A 286 -5.83 2.95 4.83
C PHE A 286 -5.53 4.30 4.16
N ASP A 287 -5.98 5.42 4.75
CA ASP A 287 -5.72 6.76 4.24
C ASP A 287 -4.27 7.20 4.51
N GLU A 288 -3.63 6.63 5.52
CA GLU A 288 -2.24 6.93 5.89
C GLU A 288 -1.23 5.98 5.22
N SER A 289 -1.66 4.83 4.70
CA SER A 289 -0.74 3.78 4.26
C SER A 289 0.30 4.23 3.22
N ARG A 290 -0.03 5.22 2.38
CA ARG A 290 0.91 5.77 1.39
C ARG A 290 2.08 6.55 2.01
N TYR A 291 1.95 7.01 3.26
CA TYR A 291 3.08 7.55 4.02
C TYR A 291 4.22 6.55 4.17
N LEU A 292 4.02 5.26 3.86
CA LEU A 292 5.12 4.32 3.61
C LEU A 292 6.22 4.91 2.71
N ASN A 293 5.88 5.67 1.68
CA ASN A 293 6.88 6.29 0.79
C ASN A 293 7.74 7.36 1.47
N ALA A 294 7.24 7.97 2.56
CA ALA A 294 8.00 8.85 3.45
C ALA A 294 8.74 8.06 4.54
N HIS A 295 8.15 6.95 4.99
CA HIS A 295 8.75 6.04 5.96
C HIS A 295 9.99 5.33 5.43
N VAL A 296 10.01 4.94 4.14
CA VAL A 296 11.11 4.16 3.55
C VAL A 296 12.00 5.01 2.67
N ASP A 297 13.30 4.71 2.59
CA ASP A 297 14.17 5.31 1.57
C ASP A 297 13.71 4.96 0.15
N TYR A 298 12.82 5.79 -0.38
CA TYR A 298 12.16 5.57 -1.66
C TYR A 298 13.16 5.55 -2.81
N SER A 299 14.21 6.38 -2.75
CA SER A 299 15.26 6.41 -3.78
C SER A 299 16.11 5.14 -3.75
N ALA A 300 16.51 4.67 -2.56
CA ALA A 300 17.23 3.40 -2.42
C ALA A 300 16.37 2.20 -2.86
N ARG A 301 15.06 2.23 -2.57
CA ARG A 301 14.10 1.24 -3.05
C ARG A 301 14.04 1.20 -4.58
N GLN A 302 13.84 2.35 -5.22
CA GLN A 302 13.74 2.46 -6.68
C GLN A 302 15.04 2.09 -7.39
N ARG A 303 16.21 2.45 -6.83
CA ARG A 303 17.51 2.18 -7.46
C ARG A 303 18.01 0.75 -7.24
N TYR A 304 17.84 0.21 -6.04
CA TYR A 304 18.54 -0.99 -5.58
C TYR A 304 17.60 -2.08 -5.04
N GLY A 305 16.29 -1.84 -5.00
CA GLY A 305 15.33 -2.74 -4.33
C GLY A 305 15.55 -2.83 -2.81
N ALA A 306 16.27 -1.87 -2.23
CA ALA A 306 16.65 -1.91 -0.81
C ALA A 306 15.67 -1.11 0.04
N TRP A 307 15.02 -1.80 0.99
CA TRP A 307 14.06 -1.21 1.92
C TRP A 307 14.76 -0.78 3.21
N PHE A 308 14.95 0.53 3.38
CA PHE A 308 15.41 1.11 4.63
C PHE A 308 14.24 1.81 5.30
N HIS A 309 13.88 1.40 6.51
CA HIS A 309 13.00 2.18 7.39
C HIS A 309 13.76 3.43 7.84
N ARG A 310 13.26 4.62 7.54
CA ARG A 310 13.73 5.86 8.15
C ARG A 310 13.36 5.84 9.62
N CYS A 311 14.31 6.23 10.45
CA CYS A 311 14.18 6.31 11.90
C CYS A 311 14.09 7.79 12.33
N PHE A 312 13.44 8.59 11.49
CA PHE A 312 13.10 10.00 11.70
C PHE A 312 11.89 10.36 10.81
N VAL A 313 11.11 11.36 11.21
CA VAL A 313 9.86 11.73 10.53
C VAL A 313 10.09 12.92 9.59
N LEU A 314 9.74 12.76 8.30
CA LEU A 314 9.83 13.84 7.33
C LEU A 314 8.78 14.93 7.60
N PRO A 315 9.02 16.20 7.20
CA PRO A 315 8.16 17.32 7.57
C PRO A 315 6.72 17.23 7.07
N GLY A 316 6.49 16.56 5.94
CA GLY A 316 5.18 16.29 5.36
C GLY A 316 4.59 14.93 5.72
N ASP A 317 5.31 14.08 6.46
CA ASP A 317 4.81 12.78 6.93
C ASP A 317 3.82 12.99 8.09
N ARG A 318 2.66 12.35 8.01
CA ARG A 318 1.56 12.48 8.98
C ARG A 318 1.10 11.14 9.55
N MET A 319 1.83 10.06 9.28
CA MET A 319 1.46 8.73 9.77
C MET A 319 1.32 8.72 11.29
N SER A 320 0.23 8.16 11.77
CA SER A 320 -0.13 8.08 13.20
C SER A 320 0.71 7.07 13.98
N ASN A 321 1.35 6.13 13.28
CA ASN A 321 2.21 5.09 13.86
C ASN A 321 3.51 5.61 14.51
N TYR A 322 3.82 6.90 14.39
CA TYR A 322 4.97 7.52 15.06
C TYR A 322 4.59 8.09 16.43
N SER A 323 5.48 7.91 17.41
CA SER A 323 5.40 8.71 18.64
C SER A 323 5.82 10.15 18.38
N ARG A 324 5.12 11.11 18.98
CA ARG A 324 5.43 12.55 18.89
C ARG A 324 6.57 12.94 19.85
N THR A 325 7.74 12.33 19.69
CA THR A 325 8.95 12.72 20.42
C THR A 325 9.37 14.15 20.04
N GLU A 326 10.12 14.84 20.91
CA GLU A 326 10.57 16.20 20.63
C GLU A 326 11.48 16.27 19.40
N THR A 327 12.34 15.26 19.21
CA THR A 327 13.32 15.23 18.12
C THR A 327 12.77 14.63 16.83
N LEU A 328 11.70 13.84 16.89
CA LEU A 328 11.17 13.04 15.78
C LEU A 328 12.28 12.25 15.05
N GLY A 329 13.27 11.76 15.79
CA GLY A 329 14.42 11.00 15.29
C GLY A 329 15.55 11.84 14.67
N ALA A 330 15.44 13.16 14.65
CA ALA A 330 16.52 14.04 14.20
C ALA A 330 17.50 14.32 15.35
N ILE A 331 18.69 13.74 15.28
CA ILE A 331 19.71 13.82 16.32
C ILE A 331 20.66 14.99 16.05
N SER A 332 20.76 15.91 17.00
CA SER A 332 21.74 16.98 16.98
C SER A 332 23.12 16.50 17.45
N LEU A 333 24.17 16.91 16.74
CA LEU A 333 25.55 16.51 16.98
C LEU A 333 26.44 17.72 17.29
N SER A 334 27.35 17.56 18.25
CA SER A 334 28.39 18.54 18.58
C SER A 334 29.79 17.94 18.42
N LYS A 335 30.82 18.80 18.42
CA LYS A 335 32.23 18.37 18.35
C LYS A 335 32.75 17.80 19.67
N GLU A 336 32.18 18.26 20.78
CA GLU A 336 32.70 18.03 22.12
C GLU A 336 32.11 16.79 22.78
N LYS A 337 30.85 16.47 22.46
CA LYS A 337 30.09 15.40 23.12
C LYS A 337 29.53 14.42 22.10
N PRO A 338 30.07 13.18 22.03
CA PRO A 338 29.42 12.08 21.33
C PRO A 338 28.05 11.76 21.97
N VAL A 339 27.09 11.42 21.12
CA VAL A 339 25.75 10.97 21.50
C VAL A 339 25.70 9.46 21.38
N LYS A 340 25.23 8.75 22.42
CA LYS A 340 25.00 7.31 22.36
C LYS A 340 23.66 7.05 21.70
N ILE A 341 23.66 6.26 20.63
CA ILE A 341 22.45 5.79 19.95
C ILE A 341 22.21 4.33 20.32
N ASP A 342 20.99 4.02 20.75
CA ASP A 342 20.51 2.65 20.94
C ASP A 342 19.24 2.45 20.10
N MET A 343 19.31 1.53 19.13
CA MET A 343 18.18 1.19 18.27
C MET A 343 17.69 -0.21 18.60
N GLN A 344 16.40 -0.34 18.84
CA GLN A 344 15.73 -1.57 19.22
C GLN A 344 14.66 -1.91 18.19
N ILE A 345 14.80 -3.06 17.55
CA ILE A 345 13.85 -3.56 16.55
C ILE A 345 13.18 -4.80 17.10
N THR A 346 11.84 -4.79 17.14
CA THR A 346 11.03 -5.87 17.70
C THR A 346 10.04 -6.43 16.69
N ASP A 347 9.73 -7.71 16.82
CA ASP A 347 8.61 -8.35 16.13
C ASP A 347 7.33 -8.33 17.00
N ALA A 348 6.24 -8.91 16.47
CA ALA A 348 4.94 -8.95 17.14
C ALA A 348 4.87 -9.98 18.28
N ALA A 349 5.82 -10.93 18.34
CA ALA A 349 5.95 -11.92 19.40
C ALA A 349 6.81 -11.43 20.57
N GLY A 350 7.47 -10.27 20.42
CA GLY A 350 8.30 -9.63 21.43
C GLY A 350 9.80 -9.96 21.31
N ASN A 351 10.23 -10.71 20.30
CA ASN A 351 11.67 -10.93 20.09
C ASN A 351 12.32 -9.62 19.63
N ARG A 352 13.56 -9.38 20.06
CA ARG A 352 14.24 -8.09 19.91
C ARG A 352 15.67 -8.24 19.42
N LYS A 353 16.08 -7.35 18.52
CA LYS A 353 17.48 -7.15 18.14
C LYS A 353 17.87 -5.69 18.34
N ASN A 354 19.04 -5.46 18.93
CA ASN A 354 19.56 -4.12 19.23
C ASN A 354 20.82 -3.81 18.42
N VAL A 355 21.01 -2.52 18.12
CA VAL A 355 22.26 -1.95 17.59
C VAL A 355 22.58 -0.69 18.40
N THR A 356 23.78 -0.66 18.99
CA THR A 356 24.24 0.46 19.82
C THR A 356 25.57 1.00 19.27
N PHE A 357 25.70 2.33 19.19
CA PHE A 357 26.91 3.02 18.73
C PHE A 357 26.95 4.46 19.24
N TRP A 358 28.12 5.09 19.18
CA TRP A 358 28.28 6.51 19.45
C TRP A 358 28.36 7.30 18.14
N VAL A 359 27.87 8.54 18.14
CA VAL A 359 27.96 9.44 17.00
C VAL A 359 28.39 10.84 17.45
N LYS A 360 29.32 11.47 16.75
CA LYS A 360 29.75 12.85 17.01
C LYS A 360 29.94 13.63 15.72
N ARG A 361 29.98 14.95 15.83
CA ARG A 361 30.41 15.81 14.72
C ARG A 361 31.94 15.92 14.77
N ASP A 362 32.63 15.74 13.65
CA ASP A 362 34.09 15.83 13.64
C ASP A 362 34.64 16.57 12.41
N GLU A 363 33.98 16.41 11.26
CA GLU A 363 34.41 17.06 10.02
C GLU A 363 33.79 18.46 9.85
N PRO A 364 34.47 19.40 9.14
CA PRO A 364 33.79 20.57 8.60
C PRO A 364 32.54 20.14 7.85
N MET A 365 31.49 20.98 7.87
CA MET A 365 30.23 20.63 7.24
C MET A 365 30.50 20.30 5.78
N GLU A 366 30.19 19.08 5.35
CA GLU A 366 30.38 18.72 3.95
C GLU A 366 29.58 19.69 3.10
N SER A 367 30.26 20.36 2.17
CA SER A 367 29.62 21.32 1.28
C SER A 367 28.67 20.57 0.35
N TYR A 368 27.38 20.62 0.65
CA TYR A 368 26.35 20.21 -0.28
C TYR A 368 26.19 21.28 -1.35
N VAL A 369 26.59 20.97 -2.58
CA VAL A 369 26.27 21.79 -3.74
C VAL A 369 24.89 21.37 -4.21
N SER A 370 23.90 22.24 -4.03
CA SER A 370 22.57 22.01 -4.59
C SER A 370 22.69 21.79 -6.09
N THR A 371 22.05 20.74 -6.60
CA THR A 371 21.84 20.62 -8.04
C THR A 371 21.08 21.84 -8.56
N PRO A 372 21.36 22.34 -9.77
CA PRO A 372 20.55 23.39 -10.39
C PRO A 372 19.08 23.00 -10.43
N TYR A 373 18.20 23.93 -10.09
CA TYR A 373 16.75 23.78 -10.10
C TYR A 373 16.11 25.03 -10.72
N GLN A 374 14.88 24.90 -11.18
CA GLN A 374 14.13 26.00 -11.79
C GLN A 374 13.08 26.56 -10.84
N TYR A 375 12.52 25.71 -9.98
CA TYR A 375 11.44 26.05 -9.07
C TYR A 375 11.67 25.42 -7.69
N GLU A 376 11.26 26.11 -6.64
CA GLU A 376 11.16 25.54 -5.28
C GLU A 376 9.68 25.22 -5.03
N LEU A 377 9.36 23.93 -4.82
CA LEU A 377 7.99 23.48 -4.58
C LEU A 377 7.84 23.11 -3.09
N PRO A 378 7.24 23.98 -2.24
CA PRO A 378 7.02 23.66 -0.84
C PRO A 378 6.08 22.47 -0.66
N TYR A 379 6.34 21.65 0.35
CA TYR A 379 5.46 20.51 0.68
C TYR A 379 4.16 20.93 1.37
N ASP A 380 4.15 22.10 2.01
CA ASP A 380 3.09 22.63 2.86
C ASP A 380 2.27 23.76 2.21
N ALA A 381 2.54 24.07 0.95
CA ALA A 381 1.80 25.01 0.13
C ALA A 381 1.45 24.42 -1.24
N GLU A 382 0.45 24.98 -1.90
CA GLU A 382 0.17 24.69 -3.30
C GLU A 382 1.19 25.41 -4.18
N SER A 383 1.59 24.78 -5.30
CA SER A 383 2.51 25.37 -6.27
C SER A 383 1.93 25.28 -7.67
N HIS A 384 2.15 26.32 -8.47
CA HIS A 384 1.75 26.39 -9.87
C HIS A 384 2.95 26.68 -10.77
N ILE A 385 3.00 26.03 -11.91
CA ILE A 385 3.88 26.36 -13.03
C ILE A 385 2.97 26.61 -14.23
N ASP A 386 2.96 27.84 -14.73
CA ASP A 386 2.13 28.25 -15.87
C ASP A 386 3.02 28.79 -16.98
N LEU A 387 3.19 27.98 -18.02
CA LEU A 387 3.92 28.29 -19.26
C LEU A 387 2.93 28.36 -20.42
N GLU A 388 3.38 28.84 -21.57
CA GLU A 388 2.53 28.97 -22.77
C GLU A 388 1.94 27.62 -23.23
N ASP A 389 2.72 26.55 -23.15
CA ASP A 389 2.40 25.22 -23.65
C ASP A 389 2.29 24.15 -22.56
N PHE A 390 2.53 24.51 -21.30
CA PHE A 390 2.53 23.60 -20.16
C PHE A 390 1.97 24.25 -18.89
N THR A 391 1.15 23.50 -18.15
CA THR A 391 0.68 23.87 -16.82
C THR A 391 0.91 22.72 -15.84
N MET A 392 1.24 23.04 -14.59
CA MET A 392 1.29 22.06 -13.50
C MET A 392 0.76 22.70 -12.22
N THR A 393 -0.12 21.98 -11.52
CA THR A 393 -0.60 22.35 -10.19
C THR A 393 -0.30 21.23 -9.21
N MET A 394 0.61 21.50 -8.29
CA MET A 394 1.00 20.59 -7.20
C MET A 394 0.25 21.01 -5.92
N PRO A 395 -0.74 20.24 -5.45
CA PRO A 395 -1.52 20.64 -4.30
C PRO A 395 -0.70 20.53 -3.01
N LYS A 396 -1.09 21.30 -1.99
CA LYS A 396 -0.55 21.19 -0.63
C LYS A 396 -0.57 19.74 -0.13
N GLY A 397 0.53 19.29 0.46
CA GLY A 397 0.69 17.93 0.98
C GLY A 397 0.88 16.85 -0.09
N ALA A 398 1.16 17.24 -1.34
CA ALA A 398 1.57 16.30 -2.37
C ALA A 398 3.02 15.82 -2.21
N LEU A 399 3.87 16.59 -1.54
CA LEU A 399 5.28 16.25 -1.26
C LEU A 399 5.47 15.99 0.24
N TYR A 400 6.58 15.32 0.60
CA TYR A 400 6.95 15.05 2.00
C TYR A 400 7.98 16.03 2.56
N GLU A 401 8.66 16.75 1.68
CA GLU A 401 9.67 17.79 1.98
C GLU A 401 9.70 18.77 0.80
N THR A 402 10.26 19.96 1.00
CA THR A 402 10.39 20.96 -0.07
C THR A 402 11.23 20.39 -1.21
N LEU A 403 10.73 20.49 -2.43
CA LEU A 403 11.41 19.95 -3.61
C LEU A 403 12.09 21.07 -4.40
N LEU A 404 13.42 20.98 -4.51
CA LEU A 404 14.19 21.77 -5.48
C LEU A 404 13.97 21.16 -6.87
N PHE A 405 12.91 21.64 -7.52
CA PHE A 405 12.33 21.02 -8.70
C PHE A 405 13.13 21.33 -9.97
N GLN A 406 13.52 20.25 -10.64
CA GLN A 406 14.24 20.29 -11.91
C GLN A 406 13.22 20.17 -13.02
N PHE A 407 13.13 21.20 -13.84
CA PHE A 407 12.22 21.26 -14.96
C PHE A 407 13.01 21.52 -16.24
N LYS A 408 12.84 20.64 -17.22
CA LYS A 408 13.45 20.78 -18.55
C LYS A 408 12.42 20.44 -19.60
N THR A 409 12.53 21.08 -20.77
CA THR A 409 11.80 20.70 -21.97
C THR A 409 12.78 20.24 -23.04
N THR A 410 12.46 19.16 -23.73
CA THR A 410 13.19 18.71 -24.92
C THR A 410 12.23 18.68 -26.09
N PRO A 411 12.51 19.40 -27.19
CA PRO A 411 11.70 19.30 -28.41
C PRO A 411 11.64 17.85 -28.89
N ASP A 412 10.45 17.41 -29.26
CA ASP A 412 10.21 16.11 -29.88
C ASP A 412 9.46 16.35 -31.19
N ASP A 413 10.14 16.01 -32.29
CA ASP A 413 9.63 16.13 -33.65
C ASP A 413 9.36 14.74 -34.27
N SER A 414 9.29 13.69 -33.44
CA SER A 414 8.86 12.36 -33.89
C SER A 414 7.40 12.38 -34.30
N GLU A 415 7.04 11.58 -35.32
CA GLU A 415 5.66 11.49 -35.81
C GLU A 415 4.66 11.03 -34.74
N SER A 416 5.15 10.39 -33.68
CA SER A 416 4.34 9.86 -32.58
C SER A 416 4.02 10.88 -31.48
N ALA A 417 4.72 12.01 -31.44
CA ALA A 417 4.57 13.03 -30.40
C ALA A 417 3.95 14.32 -30.97
N TYR A 418 2.96 14.85 -30.26
CA TYR A 418 2.27 16.10 -30.59
C TYR A 418 2.63 17.22 -29.60
N SER A 419 3.71 17.10 -28.84
CA SER A 419 4.25 18.15 -27.98
C SER A 419 5.75 17.96 -27.80
N SER A 420 6.42 18.93 -27.19
CA SER A 420 7.72 18.67 -26.57
C SER A 420 7.58 17.63 -25.45
N THR A 421 8.68 17.01 -25.05
CA THR A 421 8.74 16.22 -23.81
C THR A 421 9.08 17.13 -22.64
N TYR A 422 8.24 17.11 -21.61
CA TYR A 422 8.43 17.84 -20.36
C TYR A 422 8.99 16.91 -19.30
N HIS A 423 10.19 17.23 -18.81
CA HIS A 423 10.91 16.48 -17.80
C HIS A 423 10.60 17.08 -16.42
N LEU A 424 9.72 16.41 -15.67
CA LEU A 424 9.21 16.85 -14.37
C LEU A 424 9.99 16.18 -13.25
N HIS A 425 11.24 16.58 -13.05
CA HIS A 425 12.15 16.04 -12.03
C HIS A 425 12.33 14.50 -12.08
N ASP A 426 13.07 13.98 -11.11
CA ASP A 426 13.42 12.57 -11.00
C ASP A 426 12.25 11.70 -10.49
N SER A 427 11.98 10.57 -11.15
CA SER A 427 10.94 9.61 -10.74
C SER A 427 11.25 8.87 -9.42
N ARG A 428 12.47 9.01 -8.90
CA ARG A 428 12.92 8.51 -7.60
C ARG A 428 12.54 9.44 -6.44
N THR A 429 11.81 10.52 -6.72
CA THR A 429 11.19 11.37 -5.71
C THR A 429 9.71 10.97 -5.56
N PRO A 430 9.28 10.51 -4.38
CA PRO A 430 7.90 10.07 -4.20
C PRO A 430 6.93 11.24 -4.12
N VAL A 431 5.74 11.06 -4.70
CA VAL A 431 4.63 12.01 -4.56
C VAL A 431 3.48 11.36 -3.79
N HIS A 432 3.04 12.04 -2.73
CA HIS A 432 1.97 11.59 -1.86
C HIS A 432 0.60 11.76 -2.50
N ARG A 433 0.28 12.88 -3.16
CA ARG A 433 -1.05 13.14 -3.76
C ARG A 433 -0.97 13.25 -5.27
N TYR A 434 -2.07 12.99 -5.96
CA TYR A 434 -2.14 13.31 -7.38
C TYR A 434 -1.96 14.82 -7.58
N PHE A 435 -1.21 15.20 -8.59
CA PHE A 435 -1.05 16.58 -9.06
C PHE A 435 -1.55 16.66 -10.51
N GLU A 436 -1.97 17.85 -10.93
CA GLU A 436 -2.51 18.08 -12.27
C GLU A 436 -1.41 18.59 -13.19
N ILE A 437 -1.35 18.04 -14.42
CA ILE A 437 -0.54 18.58 -15.51
C ILE A 437 -1.45 18.84 -16.71
N GLY A 438 -1.17 19.92 -17.44
CA GLY A 438 -1.82 20.25 -18.69
C GLY A 438 -0.77 20.52 -19.76
N ILE A 439 -0.94 19.92 -20.93
CA ILE A 439 -0.04 20.13 -22.08
C ILE A 439 -0.87 20.62 -23.26
N LYS A 440 -0.43 21.71 -23.89
CA LYS A 440 -1.01 22.20 -25.14
C LYS A 440 -0.28 21.53 -26.31
N PRO A 441 -0.96 20.70 -27.13
CA PRO A 441 -0.30 20.05 -28.26
C PRO A 441 -0.02 21.02 -29.41
N ARG A 442 0.98 20.65 -30.21
CA ARG A 442 1.42 21.30 -31.44
C ARG A 442 0.93 20.47 -32.63
N ASN A 443 0.32 21.12 -33.63
CA ASN A 443 -0.07 20.49 -34.90
C ASN A 443 -0.94 19.22 -34.79
N LEU A 444 -1.73 19.07 -33.71
CA LEU A 444 -2.66 17.95 -33.57
C LEU A 444 -3.88 18.16 -34.47
N PRO A 445 -4.17 17.26 -35.43
CA PRO A 445 -5.35 17.35 -36.26
C PRO A 445 -6.65 17.26 -35.44
N ALA A 446 -7.67 18.02 -35.83
CA ALA A 446 -8.93 18.13 -35.08
C ALA A 446 -9.66 16.78 -34.93
N GLU A 447 -9.55 15.91 -35.92
CA GLU A 447 -10.12 14.57 -35.97
C GLU A 447 -9.43 13.58 -35.01
N LEU A 448 -8.19 13.85 -34.61
CA LEU A 448 -7.44 13.03 -33.65
C LEU A 448 -7.54 13.57 -32.21
N ARG A 449 -8.26 14.68 -32.02
CA ARG A 449 -8.40 15.33 -30.71
C ARG A 449 -8.97 14.40 -29.63
N ASN A 450 -9.91 13.52 -29.99
CA ASN A 450 -10.48 12.53 -29.06
C ASN A 450 -9.57 11.30 -28.84
N LYS A 451 -8.49 11.16 -29.62
CA LYS A 451 -7.47 10.11 -29.47
C LYS A 451 -6.24 10.57 -28.71
N ALA A 452 -6.12 11.87 -28.43
CA ALA A 452 -4.99 12.41 -27.71
C ALA A 452 -4.96 11.93 -26.24
N ILE A 453 -3.76 11.62 -25.79
CA ILE A 453 -3.42 11.23 -24.42
C ILE A 453 -2.21 12.04 -23.95
N ILE A 454 -2.13 12.30 -22.66
CA ILE A 454 -0.84 12.57 -22.03
C ILE A 454 -0.20 11.21 -21.74
N ALA A 455 0.98 11.00 -22.29
CA ALA A 455 1.77 9.81 -22.10
C ALA A 455 2.88 10.05 -21.06
N LYS A 456 3.18 9.05 -20.25
CA LYS A 456 4.41 9.01 -19.45
C LYS A 456 5.50 8.33 -20.29
N CYS A 457 6.52 9.09 -20.70
CA CYS A 457 7.44 8.75 -21.77
C CYS A 457 8.72 8.06 -21.22
N GLN A 458 8.59 7.21 -20.19
CA GLN A 458 9.70 6.49 -19.54
C GLN A 458 9.80 5.02 -19.97
N GLY A 459 10.99 4.54 -20.34
CA GLY A 459 11.24 3.13 -20.65
C GLY A 459 11.12 2.78 -22.13
N LYS A 460 10.81 1.51 -22.45
CA LYS A 460 10.72 1.03 -23.85
C LYS A 460 9.38 1.35 -24.53
N ARG A 461 8.32 1.63 -23.75
CA ARG A 461 6.98 1.95 -24.24
C ARG A 461 6.35 3.00 -23.32
N PRO A 462 5.62 3.98 -23.87
CA PRO A 462 4.92 4.99 -23.08
C PRO A 462 3.69 4.40 -22.37
N ASP A 463 3.37 4.92 -21.18
CA ASP A 463 2.11 4.62 -20.50
C ASP A 463 1.07 5.69 -20.81
N ASN A 464 -0.17 5.30 -21.09
CA ASN A 464 -1.30 6.21 -21.22
C ASN A 464 -1.71 6.74 -19.83
N CYS A 465 -1.57 8.05 -19.61
CA CYS A 465 -2.04 8.73 -18.39
C CYS A 465 -3.43 9.38 -18.55
N GLY A 466 -4.08 9.15 -19.69
CA GLY A 466 -5.40 9.65 -20.04
C GLY A 466 -5.34 11.10 -20.50
N GLY A 467 -6.46 11.79 -20.34
CA GLY A 467 -6.54 13.22 -20.65
C GLY A 467 -7.96 13.67 -20.89
N SER A 468 -8.27 14.85 -20.37
CA SER A 468 -9.52 15.59 -20.61
C SER A 468 -9.19 16.98 -21.10
N TRP A 469 -9.92 17.45 -22.10
CA TRP A 469 -9.66 18.76 -22.69
C TRP A 469 -10.23 19.91 -21.85
N ARG A 470 -9.39 20.91 -21.57
CA ARG A 470 -9.77 22.18 -20.96
C ARG A 470 -9.28 23.31 -21.87
N GLY A 471 -10.16 23.81 -22.74
CA GLY A 471 -9.76 24.70 -23.84
C GLY A 471 -8.79 24.00 -24.79
N ASP A 472 -7.62 24.60 -24.99
CA ASP A 472 -6.54 24.07 -25.84
C ASP A 472 -5.60 23.11 -25.11
N PHE A 473 -5.73 22.95 -23.80
CA PHE A 473 -4.90 22.06 -23.01
C PHE A 473 -5.54 20.69 -22.88
N LEU A 474 -4.76 19.64 -23.11
CA LEU A 474 -5.08 18.30 -22.63
C LEU A 474 -4.59 18.20 -21.19
N VAL A 475 -5.46 17.82 -20.25
CA VAL A 475 -5.18 17.86 -18.81
C VAL A 475 -5.38 16.48 -18.20
N THR A 476 -4.47 16.05 -17.33
CA THR A 476 -4.62 14.82 -16.55
C THR A 476 -4.05 14.97 -15.14
N LYS A 477 -4.38 14.02 -14.26
CA LYS A 477 -3.77 13.89 -12.95
C LYS A 477 -2.80 12.72 -12.92
N VAL A 478 -1.59 12.99 -12.43
CA VAL A 478 -0.50 12.03 -12.26
C VAL A 478 -0.04 12.02 -10.81
N ARG A 479 0.64 10.94 -10.38
CA ARG A 479 1.15 10.79 -9.01
C ARG A 479 2.61 10.37 -8.96
N GLU A 480 3.30 10.60 -10.07
CA GLU A 480 4.70 10.23 -10.28
C GLU A 480 5.38 11.36 -11.05
N LEU A 481 6.61 11.66 -10.66
CA LEU A 481 7.49 12.57 -11.38
C LEU A 481 8.15 11.81 -12.54
N GLY A 482 8.61 12.54 -13.57
CA GLY A 482 9.17 11.94 -14.77
C GLY A 482 8.84 12.69 -16.05
N ASP A 483 8.89 11.98 -17.17
CA ASP A 483 8.83 12.57 -18.51
C ASP A 483 7.43 12.43 -19.09
N TYR A 484 6.86 13.53 -19.59
CA TYR A 484 5.50 13.57 -20.13
C TYR A 484 5.42 14.27 -21.47
N CYS A 485 4.61 13.72 -22.37
CA CYS A 485 4.43 14.20 -23.73
C CYS A 485 2.99 13.93 -24.20
N VAL A 486 2.47 14.67 -25.19
CA VAL A 486 1.18 14.37 -25.82
C VAL A 486 1.40 13.39 -26.96
N MET A 487 0.64 12.31 -26.98
CA MET A 487 0.62 11.30 -28.04
C MET A 487 -0.83 11.01 -28.43
N ILE A 488 -1.03 10.15 -29.43
CA ILE A 488 -2.36 9.63 -29.77
C ILE A 488 -2.42 8.12 -29.50
N ASP A 489 -3.61 7.65 -29.16
CA ASP A 489 -3.93 6.24 -29.16
C ASP A 489 -5.15 5.97 -30.04
N ASN A 490 -4.88 5.46 -31.24
CA ASN A 490 -5.88 5.14 -32.27
C ASN A 490 -5.94 3.64 -32.59
N THR A 491 -5.24 2.81 -31.82
CA THR A 491 -5.11 1.37 -32.10
C THR A 491 -6.15 0.62 -31.30
N PRO A 492 -7.06 -0.14 -31.94
CA PRO A 492 -7.99 -0.97 -31.20
C PRO A 492 -7.30 -2.04 -30.35
N PRO A 493 -7.91 -2.43 -29.21
CA PRO A 493 -7.42 -3.55 -28.44
C PRO A 493 -7.54 -4.86 -29.24
N THR A 494 -6.95 -5.93 -28.72
CA THR A 494 -6.98 -7.26 -29.35
C THR A 494 -7.82 -8.24 -28.54
N ILE A 495 -8.55 -9.12 -29.23
CA ILE A 495 -9.33 -10.21 -28.62
C ILE A 495 -8.86 -11.54 -29.20
N THR A 496 -8.19 -12.35 -28.38
CA THR A 496 -7.63 -13.64 -28.81
C THR A 496 -8.33 -14.79 -28.08
N PRO A 497 -9.02 -15.70 -28.79
CA PRO A 497 -9.59 -16.89 -28.18
C PRO A 497 -8.55 -17.73 -27.44
N VAL A 498 -8.87 -18.12 -26.20
CA VAL A 498 -8.06 -19.06 -25.40
C VAL A 498 -8.80 -20.39 -25.28
N VAL A 499 -10.10 -20.34 -24.98
CA VAL A 499 -11.00 -21.51 -25.01
C VAL A 499 -12.27 -21.09 -25.74
N PHE A 500 -12.33 -21.37 -27.04
CA PHE A 500 -13.51 -21.13 -27.86
C PHE A 500 -13.39 -21.93 -29.17
N SER A 501 -14.49 -22.53 -29.62
CA SER A 501 -14.62 -23.25 -30.88
C SER A 501 -16.07 -23.23 -31.34
N ALA A 502 -16.33 -23.61 -32.60
CA ALA A 502 -17.70 -23.73 -33.11
C ALA A 502 -18.51 -24.80 -32.33
N ASP A 503 -17.86 -25.83 -31.79
CA ASP A 503 -18.48 -26.81 -30.89
C ASP A 503 -17.98 -26.58 -29.45
N MET A 504 -18.88 -26.18 -28.56
CA MET A 504 -18.62 -25.94 -27.14
C MET A 504 -19.35 -26.95 -26.23
N ARG A 505 -19.96 -28.01 -26.79
CA ARG A 505 -20.78 -28.97 -26.03
C ARG A 505 -20.04 -29.66 -24.88
N LYS A 506 -18.74 -29.90 -25.06
CA LYS A 506 -17.85 -30.55 -24.07
C LYS A 506 -17.01 -29.57 -23.25
N LYS A 507 -17.25 -28.26 -23.36
CA LYS A 507 -16.49 -27.21 -22.65
C LYS A 507 -17.36 -26.61 -21.55
N ASN A 508 -16.77 -26.45 -20.36
CA ASN A 508 -17.46 -25.83 -19.21
C ASN A 508 -17.26 -24.31 -19.15
N THR A 509 -16.35 -23.78 -19.97
CA THR A 509 -16.05 -22.35 -20.03
C THR A 509 -15.77 -21.91 -21.47
N MET A 510 -15.98 -20.63 -21.76
CA MET A 510 -15.35 -19.94 -22.87
C MET A 510 -14.44 -18.82 -22.34
N SER A 511 -13.33 -18.54 -23.00
CA SER A 511 -12.39 -17.50 -22.52
C SER A 511 -11.56 -16.88 -23.63
N PHE A 512 -11.19 -15.62 -23.41
CA PHE A 512 -10.47 -14.78 -24.36
C PHE A 512 -9.39 -14.00 -23.64
N ARG A 513 -8.26 -13.79 -24.31
CA ARG A 513 -7.23 -12.85 -23.89
C ARG A 513 -7.54 -11.48 -24.50
N ILE A 514 -7.53 -10.43 -23.70
CA ILE A 514 -7.80 -9.05 -24.10
C ILE A 514 -6.59 -8.17 -23.78
N ARG A 515 -6.06 -7.44 -24.77
CA ARG A 515 -4.86 -6.62 -24.60
C ARG A 515 -4.95 -5.31 -25.37
N ASP A 516 -4.27 -4.31 -24.84
CA ASP A 516 -4.10 -3.02 -25.49
C ASP A 516 -2.65 -2.81 -25.97
N ASN A 517 -2.42 -1.82 -26.84
CA ASN A 517 -1.06 -1.43 -27.25
C ASN A 517 -0.31 -0.62 -26.20
N LEU A 518 -1.03 0.06 -25.29
CA LEU A 518 -0.48 0.88 -24.22
C LEU A 518 -0.87 0.35 -22.84
N ASP A 519 0.06 0.41 -21.89
CA ASP A 519 -0.26 0.25 -20.48
C ASP A 519 -0.89 1.53 -19.94
N VAL A 520 -1.69 1.42 -18.87
CA VAL A 520 -2.42 2.55 -18.28
C VAL A 520 -1.79 2.99 -16.96
N ASN A 521 -1.69 4.30 -16.75
CA ASN A 521 -1.16 4.94 -15.55
C ASN A 521 -1.99 6.19 -15.23
N GLY A 522 -1.68 6.87 -14.12
CA GLY A 522 -2.30 8.14 -13.76
C GLY A 522 -3.82 8.01 -13.58
N SER A 523 -4.55 8.71 -14.46
CA SER A 523 -6.02 8.75 -14.47
C SER A 523 -6.64 8.06 -15.69
N ALA A 524 -5.86 7.32 -16.48
CA ALA A 524 -6.40 6.57 -17.61
C ALA A 524 -7.29 5.41 -17.14
N ASP A 525 -8.37 5.19 -17.86
CA ASP A 525 -9.22 4.02 -17.66
C ASP A 525 -8.56 2.77 -18.27
N GLY A 526 -8.71 1.61 -17.61
CA GLY A 526 -8.29 0.34 -18.21
C GLY A 526 -9.25 -0.13 -19.30
N LEU A 527 -8.97 -1.30 -19.88
CA LEU A 527 -9.88 -1.96 -20.82
C LEU A 527 -11.27 -2.18 -20.20
N SER A 528 -12.30 -1.86 -20.97
CA SER A 528 -13.69 -2.26 -20.69
C SER A 528 -14.15 -3.32 -21.67
N TYR A 529 -15.07 -4.20 -21.25
CA TYR A 529 -15.57 -5.28 -22.11
C TYR A 529 -17.05 -5.56 -21.88
N ARG A 530 -17.72 -6.05 -22.92
CA ARG A 530 -19.11 -6.52 -22.85
C ARG A 530 -19.30 -7.75 -23.72
N GLY A 531 -19.71 -8.85 -23.10
CA GLY A 531 -20.03 -10.11 -23.78
C GLY A 531 -21.53 -10.38 -23.79
N THR A 532 -22.04 -10.81 -24.94
CA THR A 532 -23.44 -11.25 -25.09
C THR A 532 -23.52 -12.58 -25.81
N VAL A 533 -24.52 -13.38 -25.44
CA VAL A 533 -24.95 -14.55 -26.18
C VAL A 533 -26.41 -14.36 -26.56
N ASP A 534 -26.70 -14.42 -27.86
CA ASP A 534 -28.02 -14.14 -28.44
C ASP A 534 -28.59 -12.77 -28.00
N GLY A 535 -27.71 -11.76 -27.97
CA GLY A 535 -28.03 -10.40 -27.54
C GLY A 535 -28.18 -10.19 -26.03
N LYS A 536 -28.16 -11.25 -25.22
CA LYS A 536 -28.27 -11.17 -23.75
C LYS A 536 -26.89 -11.13 -23.10
N TRP A 537 -26.70 -10.27 -22.11
CA TRP A 537 -25.42 -10.17 -21.38
C TRP A 537 -25.08 -11.48 -20.66
N VAL A 538 -23.81 -11.84 -20.70
CA VAL A 538 -23.26 -12.98 -19.95
C VAL A 538 -22.05 -12.54 -19.13
N LEU A 539 -21.93 -13.09 -17.93
CA LEU A 539 -20.85 -12.75 -17.02
C LEU A 539 -19.52 -13.31 -17.54
N PHE A 540 -18.59 -12.41 -17.83
CA PHE A 540 -17.18 -12.73 -18.02
C PHE A 540 -16.40 -12.21 -16.81
N GLU A 541 -15.75 -13.10 -16.07
CA GLU A 541 -14.85 -12.78 -14.97
C GLU A 541 -13.48 -12.40 -15.51
N TYR A 542 -12.88 -11.30 -15.01
CA TYR A 542 -11.59 -10.81 -15.49
C TYR A 542 -10.44 -11.15 -14.55
N ASP A 543 -9.49 -11.95 -15.05
CA ASP A 543 -8.19 -12.18 -14.44
C ASP A 543 -7.15 -11.24 -15.09
N ARG A 544 -6.97 -10.07 -14.47
CA ARG A 544 -6.04 -9.03 -14.95
C ARG A 544 -4.60 -9.53 -15.04
N LYS A 545 -4.19 -10.48 -14.20
CA LYS A 545 -2.80 -11.01 -14.20
C LYS A 545 -2.48 -11.83 -15.44
N ARG A 546 -3.51 -12.33 -16.12
CA ARG A 546 -3.38 -13.18 -17.32
C ARG A 546 -4.00 -12.54 -18.56
N ASP A 547 -4.42 -11.28 -18.45
CA ASP A 547 -5.16 -10.56 -19.48
C ASP A 547 -6.39 -11.33 -19.96
N ARG A 548 -7.04 -12.12 -19.09
CA ARG A 548 -8.00 -13.16 -19.52
C ARG A 548 -9.37 -12.93 -18.93
N ILE A 549 -10.37 -12.86 -19.80
CA ILE A 549 -11.79 -12.92 -19.42
C ILE A 549 -12.34 -14.33 -19.62
N THR A 550 -13.13 -14.81 -18.67
CA THR A 550 -13.68 -16.18 -18.69
C THR A 550 -15.17 -16.17 -18.34
N HIS A 551 -15.99 -16.79 -19.18
CA HIS A 551 -17.38 -17.10 -18.88
C HIS A 551 -17.50 -18.59 -18.55
N THR A 552 -18.13 -18.90 -17.42
CA THR A 552 -18.45 -20.27 -17.00
C THR A 552 -19.90 -20.57 -17.37
N PHE A 553 -20.14 -21.69 -18.08
CA PHE A 553 -21.48 -22.11 -18.43
C PHE A 553 -22.22 -22.61 -17.18
N ASP A 554 -23.13 -21.80 -16.65
CA ASP A 554 -23.90 -22.02 -15.42
C ASP A 554 -25.35 -22.47 -15.67
N GLY A 555 -25.68 -22.81 -16.92
CA GLY A 555 -27.03 -23.21 -17.35
C GLY A 555 -27.90 -22.08 -17.92
N ARG A 556 -27.46 -20.81 -17.86
CA ARG A 556 -28.19 -19.68 -18.49
C ARG A 556 -28.14 -19.69 -20.01
N ILE A 557 -27.13 -20.33 -20.59
CA ILE A 557 -27.04 -20.63 -22.02
C ILE A 557 -27.47 -22.10 -22.19
N GLY A 558 -28.59 -22.29 -22.89
CA GLY A 558 -29.18 -23.60 -23.15
C GLY A 558 -28.37 -24.46 -24.12
N ARG A 559 -28.97 -25.58 -24.55
CA ARG A 559 -28.43 -26.40 -25.65
C ARG A 559 -28.88 -25.81 -26.99
N GLY A 560 -28.03 -25.88 -28.00
CA GLY A 560 -28.37 -25.44 -29.35
C GLY A 560 -27.33 -24.53 -29.98
N GLN A 561 -27.72 -23.87 -31.07
CA GLN A 561 -26.90 -22.86 -31.73
C GLN A 561 -27.08 -21.51 -31.04
N HIS A 562 -25.96 -20.81 -30.85
CA HIS A 562 -25.90 -19.53 -30.17
C HIS A 562 -24.94 -18.59 -30.89
N GLN A 563 -25.18 -17.29 -30.77
CA GLN A 563 -24.32 -16.24 -31.30
C GLN A 563 -23.58 -15.52 -30.17
N LEU A 564 -22.25 -15.64 -30.10
CA LEU A 564 -21.43 -14.84 -29.21
C LEU A 564 -21.06 -13.52 -29.90
N ARG A 565 -21.23 -12.41 -29.17
CA ARG A 565 -20.65 -11.10 -29.49
C ARG A 565 -19.92 -10.55 -28.28
N LEU A 566 -18.62 -10.35 -28.40
CA LEU A 566 -17.73 -9.79 -27.38
C LEU A 566 -17.11 -8.49 -27.90
N VAL A 567 -17.31 -7.41 -27.17
CA VAL A 567 -16.78 -6.06 -27.47
C VAL A 567 -15.77 -5.68 -26.40
N VAL A 568 -14.60 -5.17 -26.79
CA VAL A 568 -13.57 -4.64 -25.89
C VAL A 568 -13.20 -3.23 -26.34
N LYS A 569 -13.06 -2.30 -25.38
CA LYS A 569 -12.70 -0.90 -25.62
C LYS A 569 -11.55 -0.48 -24.72
N ASP A 570 -10.67 0.35 -25.25
CA ASP A 570 -9.67 1.08 -24.48
C ASP A 570 -10.20 2.42 -23.92
N ASP A 571 -9.30 3.15 -23.27
CA ASP A 571 -9.50 4.48 -22.67
C ASP A 571 -9.89 5.56 -23.70
N ARG A 572 -9.43 5.46 -24.95
CA ARG A 572 -9.75 6.41 -26.05
C ARG A 572 -10.90 5.92 -26.93
N GLY A 573 -11.58 4.86 -26.51
CA GLY A 573 -12.74 4.27 -27.17
C GLY A 573 -12.44 3.59 -28.50
N ASN A 574 -11.20 3.19 -28.78
CA ASN A 574 -10.97 2.27 -29.90
C ASN A 574 -11.59 0.91 -29.54
N GLU A 575 -12.25 0.27 -30.51
CA GLU A 575 -13.11 -0.88 -30.26
C GLU A 575 -12.66 -2.10 -31.06
N ALA A 576 -12.60 -3.24 -30.38
CA ALA A 576 -12.47 -4.54 -31.01
C ALA A 576 -13.72 -5.39 -30.78
N ILE A 577 -14.14 -6.09 -31.82
CA ILE A 577 -15.32 -6.95 -31.81
C ILE A 577 -14.91 -8.37 -32.19
N PHE A 578 -15.25 -9.34 -31.34
CA PHE A 578 -15.21 -10.76 -31.67
C PHE A 578 -16.65 -11.30 -31.74
N GLU A 579 -17.05 -11.75 -32.93
CA GLU A 579 -18.40 -12.24 -33.18
C GLU A 579 -18.38 -13.58 -33.93
N ARG A 580 -18.93 -14.63 -33.31
CA ARG A 580 -18.91 -16.01 -33.84
C ARG A 580 -20.09 -16.82 -33.31
N SER A 581 -20.62 -17.70 -34.15
CA SER A 581 -21.60 -18.71 -33.75
C SER A 581 -20.91 -19.90 -33.07
N PHE A 582 -21.60 -20.54 -32.14
CA PHE A 582 -21.17 -21.79 -31.50
C PHE A 582 -22.37 -22.66 -31.11
N THR A 583 -22.12 -23.96 -30.98
CA THR A 583 -23.09 -24.94 -30.49
C THR A 583 -22.79 -25.30 -29.03
N ARG A 584 -23.82 -25.29 -28.16
CA ARG A 584 -23.71 -25.67 -26.74
C ARG A 584 -24.42 -26.97 -26.39
#